data_AF-A0ABD2QHI8-F1
#
_entry.id   AF-A0ABD2QHI8-F1
#
_cell.length_a   1.000
_cell.length_b   1.000
_cell.length_c   1.000
_cell.angle_alpha   90.00
_cell.angle_beta   90.00
_cell.angle_gamma   90.00
#
_symmetry.space_group_name_H-M   'P 1'
#
loop_
_entity.id
_entity.type
_entity.pdbx_description
1 polymer ?
#
loop_
_entity_poly.entity_id
_entity_poly.type
_entity_poly.pdbx_seq_one_letter_code
_entity_poly.pdbx_strand_id
1 'polypeptide(L)'
;MQVRVVTDYVLKQISLDLSQCEAFAKSEVITGLDKNIILELFLDLRQLLSLASKNDWINYIEIYGKTPGKGAYSRVTPNQCMGLLKRLLESERRRTNFMQQMLNKDERDKRKYYEDIQRKLRELDAVGFVRT
;
A
#
# COMPACT_ATOMS: atom_id res chain seq x y z
N MET A 1 -2.92 4.63 -18.43
CA MET A 1 -3.18 5.73 -17.46
C MET A 1 -2.12 5.67 -16.37
N GLN A 2 -1.15 6.60 -16.33
CA GLN A 2 -0.16 6.63 -15.24
C GLN A 2 -0.66 7.54 -14.12
N VAL A 3 -0.84 7.00 -12.91
CA VAL A 3 -1.16 7.77 -11.71
C VAL A 3 0.04 8.66 -11.38
N ARG A 4 -0.09 9.98 -11.59
CA ARG A 4 1.00 10.95 -11.43
C ARG A 4 1.18 11.43 -9.99
N VAL A 5 0.13 11.36 -9.18
CA VAL A 5 0.11 11.83 -7.79
C VAL A 5 -0.81 10.93 -6.96
N VAL A 6 -0.30 10.43 -5.84
CA VAL A 6 -1.06 9.74 -4.79
C VAL A 6 -0.96 10.60 -3.53
N THR A 7 -2.09 11.13 -3.09
CA THR A 7 -2.21 11.89 -1.83
C THR A 7 -3.06 11.09 -0.85
N ASP A 8 -3.04 11.46 0.43
CA ASP A 8 -3.93 10.85 1.43
C ASP A 8 -5.42 11.00 1.04
N TYR A 9 -5.78 12.12 0.42
CA TYR A 9 -7.13 12.32 -0.12
C TYR A 9 -7.44 11.32 -1.24
N VAL A 10 -6.50 11.10 -2.17
CA VAL A 10 -6.66 10.10 -3.24
C VAL A 10 -6.77 8.70 -2.67
N LEU A 11 -5.98 8.33 -1.66
CA LEU A 11 -6.11 7.03 -0.98
C LEU A 11 -7.49 6.84 -0.36
N LYS A 12 -8.03 7.88 0.29
CA LYS A 12 -9.39 7.87 0.86
C LYS A 12 -10.46 7.71 -0.22
N GLN A 13 -10.34 8.43 -1.34
CA GLN A 13 -11.29 8.33 -2.45
C GLN A 13 -11.26 6.94 -3.09
N ILE A 14 -10.08 6.41 -3.41
CA ILE A 14 -9.95 5.04 -3.93
C ILE A 14 -10.53 4.02 -2.95
N SER A 15 -10.33 4.22 -1.64
CA SER A 15 -10.92 3.34 -0.62
C SER A 15 -12.45 3.40 -0.60
N LEU A 16 -13.06 4.54 -0.90
CA LEU A 16 -14.52 4.70 -1.03
C LEU A 16 -15.03 4.04 -2.31
N ASP A 17 -14.37 4.30 -3.45
CA ASP A 17 -14.71 3.71 -4.74
C ASP A 17 -14.64 2.18 -4.66
N LEU A 18 -13.59 1.65 -4.02
CA LEU A 18 -13.45 0.21 -3.79
C LEU A 18 -14.61 -0.36 -2.97
N SER A 19 -15.08 0.35 -1.94
CA SER A 19 -16.25 -0.10 -1.15
C SER A 19 -17.52 -0.17 -2.01
N GLN A 20 -17.69 0.77 -2.95
CA GLN A 20 -18.81 0.75 -3.88
C GLN A 20 -18.70 -0.41 -4.88
N CYS A 21 -17.50 -0.66 -5.41
CA CYS A 21 -17.24 -1.81 -6.29
C CYS A 21 -17.49 -3.14 -5.56
N GLU A 22 -17.05 -3.27 -4.31
CA GLU A 22 -17.33 -4.45 -3.47
C GLU A 22 -18.83 -4.64 -3.23
N ALA A 23 -19.57 -3.56 -2.96
CA ALA A 23 -21.02 -3.61 -2.79
C ALA A 23 -21.72 -4.05 -4.07
N PHE A 24 -21.33 -3.48 -5.21
CA PHE A 24 -21.86 -3.83 -6.52
C PHE A 24 -21.59 -5.30 -6.88
N ALA A 25 -20.36 -5.79 -6.71
CA ALA A 25 -20.03 -7.18 -6.97
C ALA A 25 -20.79 -8.15 -6.05
N LYS A 26 -21.21 -7.71 -4.87
CA LYS A 26 -22.06 -8.49 -3.97
C LYS A 26 -23.53 -8.50 -4.38
N SER A 27 -24.06 -7.42 -4.95
CA SER A 27 -25.48 -7.32 -5.31
C SER A 27 -25.81 -7.91 -6.67
N GLU A 28 -24.92 -7.79 -7.66
CA GLU A 28 -25.20 -8.17 -9.04
C GLU A 28 -24.66 -9.56 -9.41
N VAL A 29 -25.32 -10.20 -10.38
CA VAL A 29 -24.79 -11.40 -11.05
C VAL A 29 -23.89 -10.93 -12.19
N ILE A 30 -22.58 -11.02 -11.97
CA ILE A 30 -21.59 -10.70 -13.00
C ILE A 30 -21.46 -11.92 -13.92
N THR A 31 -22.06 -11.84 -15.11
CA THR A 31 -22.05 -12.94 -16.07
C THR A 31 -20.66 -13.16 -16.65
N GLY A 32 -20.25 -14.43 -16.77
CA GLY A 32 -18.96 -14.80 -17.36
C GLY A 32 -17.73 -14.59 -16.45
N LEU A 33 -17.90 -14.17 -15.19
CA LEU A 33 -16.81 -14.05 -14.22
C LEU A 33 -17.16 -14.73 -12.90
N ASP A 34 -16.19 -15.40 -12.28
CA ASP A 34 -16.37 -15.93 -10.93
C ASP A 34 -16.37 -14.78 -9.91
N LYS A 35 -17.52 -14.60 -9.26
CA LYS A 35 -17.73 -13.60 -8.21
C LYS A 35 -16.71 -13.73 -7.08
N ASN A 36 -16.29 -14.93 -6.73
CA ASN A 36 -15.31 -15.13 -5.67
C ASN A 36 -13.96 -14.53 -6.06
N ILE A 37 -13.53 -14.73 -7.32
CA ILE A 37 -12.27 -14.16 -7.84
C ILE A 37 -12.31 -12.62 -7.75
N ILE A 38 -13.42 -11.99 -8.13
CA ILE A 38 -13.57 -10.53 -8.05
C ILE A 38 -13.43 -10.04 -6.60
N LEU A 39 -14.11 -10.71 -5.67
CA LEU A 39 -14.08 -10.34 -4.26
C LEU A 39 -12.68 -10.55 -3.65
N GLU A 40 -11.95 -11.58 -4.07
CA GLU A 40 -10.56 -11.78 -3.67
C GLU A 40 -9.64 -10.68 -4.22
N LEU A 41 -9.81 -10.27 -5.48
CA LEU A 41 -9.06 -9.14 -6.05
C LEU A 41 -9.32 -7.83 -5.30
N PHE A 42 -10.58 -7.57 -4.94
CA PHE A 42 -10.91 -6.41 -4.10
C PHE A 42 -10.31 -6.51 -2.70
N LEU A 43 -10.26 -7.71 -2.12
CA LEU A 43 -9.61 -7.93 -0.83
C LEU A 43 -8.11 -7.65 -0.89
N ASP A 44 -7.42 -8.06 -1.96
CA ASP A 44 -6.00 -7.75 -2.18
C ASP A 44 -5.77 -6.22 -2.22
N LEU A 45 -6.61 -5.50 -2.97
CA LEU A 45 -6.56 -4.03 -3.04
C LEU A 45 -6.87 -3.37 -1.69
N ARG A 46 -7.88 -3.88 -0.97
CA ARG A 46 -8.31 -3.38 0.34
C ARG A 46 -7.18 -3.46 1.36
N GLN A 47 -6.48 -4.59 1.42
CA GLN A 47 -5.38 -4.75 2.35
C GLN A 47 -4.23 -3.79 2.05
N LEU A 48 -3.86 -3.61 0.79
CA LEU A 48 -2.81 -2.67 0.37
C LEU A 48 -3.19 -1.22 0.69
N LEU A 49 -4.42 -0.81 0.39
CA LEU A 49 -4.90 0.54 0.68
C LEU A 49 -5.00 0.82 2.18
N SER A 50 -5.45 -0.17 2.96
CA SER A 50 -5.55 -0.08 4.42
C SER A 50 -4.17 0.12 5.05
N LEU A 51 -3.17 -0.67 4.61
CA LEU A 51 -1.78 -0.54 5.07
C LEU A 51 -1.24 0.87 4.84
N ALA A 52 -1.40 1.39 3.62
CA ALA A 52 -0.89 2.72 3.26
C ALA A 52 -1.64 3.84 3.99
N SER A 53 -2.97 3.75 4.07
CA SER A 53 -3.81 4.78 4.69
C SER A 53 -3.57 4.90 6.21
N LYS A 54 -3.22 3.79 6.87
CA LYS A 54 -2.89 3.75 8.30
C LYS A 54 -1.42 4.00 8.60
N ASN A 55 -0.57 4.08 7.57
CA ASN A 55 0.89 4.14 7.70
C ASN A 55 1.44 2.98 8.56
N ASP A 56 0.84 1.78 8.46
CA ASP A 56 1.07 0.65 9.37
C ASP A 56 2.26 -0.24 8.96
N TRP A 57 3.30 0.38 8.40
CA TRP A 57 4.43 -0.32 7.75
C TRP A 57 5.25 -1.17 8.72
N ILE A 58 5.42 -0.69 9.96
CA ILE A 58 6.20 -1.40 10.99
C ILE A 58 5.52 -2.70 11.37
N ASN A 59 4.22 -2.64 11.70
CA ASN A 59 3.43 -3.82 12.01
C ASN A 59 3.43 -4.80 10.83
N TYR A 60 3.24 -4.32 9.60
CA TYR A 60 3.34 -5.15 8.39
C TYR A 60 4.68 -5.89 8.34
N ILE A 61 5.81 -5.18 8.48
CA ILE A 61 7.15 -5.78 8.44
C ILE A 61 7.34 -6.82 9.55
N GLU A 62 6.86 -6.51 10.76
CA GLU A 62 7.00 -7.40 11.92
C GLU A 62 6.21 -8.69 11.79
N ILE A 63 5.02 -8.65 11.18
CA ILE A 63 4.15 -9.83 11.04
C ILE A 63 4.33 -10.56 9.70
N TYR A 64 4.99 -9.94 8.72
CA TYR A 64 5.18 -10.50 7.39
C TYR A 64 5.89 -11.86 7.46
N GLY A 65 5.28 -12.89 6.86
CA GLY A 65 5.81 -14.25 6.86
C GLY A 65 5.71 -15.01 8.19
N LYS A 66 5.22 -14.40 9.29
CA LYS A 66 5.00 -15.09 10.57
C LYS A 66 3.67 -15.84 10.63
N THR A 67 2.62 -15.30 10.01
CA THR A 67 1.29 -15.90 9.98
C THR A 67 0.74 -15.96 8.54
N PRO A 68 1.25 -16.90 7.70
CA PRO A 68 0.77 -17.07 6.33
C PRO A 68 -0.76 -17.20 6.29
N GLY A 69 -1.42 -16.36 5.49
CA GLY A 69 -2.87 -16.38 5.28
C GLY A 69 -3.75 -15.85 6.42
N LYS A 70 -3.21 -15.53 7.61
CA LYS A 70 -4.02 -15.14 8.79
C LYS A 70 -3.81 -13.71 9.30
N GLY A 71 -2.87 -12.96 8.75
CA GLY A 71 -2.62 -11.56 9.10
C GLY A 71 -3.49 -10.55 8.35
N ALA A 72 -3.64 -9.33 8.90
CA ALA A 72 -4.41 -8.23 8.32
C ALA A 72 -3.91 -7.76 6.93
N TYR A 73 -2.69 -8.14 6.56
CA TYR A 73 -2.00 -7.80 5.32
C TYR A 73 -1.42 -9.04 4.62
N SER A 74 -2.01 -10.21 4.85
CA SER A 74 -1.50 -11.50 4.35
C SER A 74 -1.43 -11.60 2.82
N ARG A 75 -2.20 -10.80 2.10
CA ARG A 75 -2.25 -10.75 0.63
C ARG A 75 -1.32 -9.69 0.03
N VAL A 76 -0.69 -8.88 0.87
CA VAL A 76 0.16 -7.77 0.43
C VAL A 76 1.61 -8.20 0.31
N THR A 77 2.19 -8.09 -0.88
CA THR A 77 3.60 -8.39 -1.13
C THR A 77 4.50 -7.18 -0.84
N PRO A 78 5.77 -7.40 -0.46
CA PRO A 78 6.74 -6.32 -0.25
C PRO A 78 6.93 -5.47 -1.51
N ASN A 79 6.88 -6.09 -2.69
CA ASN A 79 6.95 -5.41 -3.98
C ASN A 79 5.81 -4.39 -4.20
N GLN A 80 4.56 -4.78 -3.89
CA GLN A 80 3.41 -3.87 -3.95
C GLN A 80 3.57 -2.69 -2.98
N CYS A 81 4.04 -2.96 -1.75
CA CYS A 81 4.34 -1.91 -0.77
C CYS A 81 5.38 -0.92 -1.30
N MET A 82 6.49 -1.41 -1.88
CA MET A 82 7.53 -0.57 -2.46
C MET A 82 7.00 0.31 -3.58
N GLY A 83 6.20 -0.25 -4.49
CA GLY A 83 5.59 0.49 -5.60
C GLY A 83 4.68 1.62 -5.11
N LEU A 84 3.82 1.35 -4.13
CA LEU A 84 2.92 2.36 -3.56
C LEU A 84 3.67 3.43 -2.78
N LEU A 85 4.62 3.02 -1.94
CA LEU A 85 5.42 3.94 -1.13
C LEU A 85 6.22 4.92 -2.01
N LYS A 86 6.78 4.43 -3.13
CA LYS A 86 7.45 5.29 -4.11
C LYS A 86 6.52 6.38 -4.65
N ARG A 87 5.28 6.03 -4.99
CA ARG A 87 4.28 6.99 -5.50
C ARG A 87 3.86 8.03 -4.47
N LEU A 88 3.69 7.63 -3.21
CA LEU A 88 3.39 8.54 -2.11
C LEU A 88 4.52 9.55 -1.91
N LEU A 89 5.77 9.09 -1.87
CA LEU A 89 6.96 9.94 -1.70
C LEU A 89 7.23 10.85 -2.88
N GLU A 90 7.07 10.37 -4.12
CA GLU A 90 7.15 11.19 -5.34
C GLU A 90 6.13 12.35 -5.30
N SER A 91 4.95 12.08 -4.77
CA SER A 91 3.87 13.07 -4.65
C SER A 91 4.16 14.13 -3.59
N GLU A 92 4.78 13.75 -2.47
CA GLU A 92 5.22 14.69 -1.44
C GLU A 92 6.36 15.57 -1.92
N ARG A 93 7.38 14.99 -2.57
CA ARG A 93 8.52 15.75 -3.11
C ARG A 93 8.11 16.83 -4.11
N ARG A 94 7.06 16.57 -4.90
CA ARG A 94 6.50 17.57 -5.84
C ARG A 94 5.81 18.73 -5.14
N ARG A 95 5.37 18.56 -3.89
CA ARG A 95 4.68 19.59 -3.11
C ARG A 95 5.62 20.43 -2.24
N THR A 96 6.69 19.83 -1.72
CA THR A 96 7.58 20.49 -0.76
C THR A 96 8.78 21.14 -1.43
N ASN A 97 8.96 22.46 -1.26
CA ASN A 97 10.10 23.21 -1.78
C ASN A 97 11.43 22.74 -1.16
N PHE A 98 12.54 22.78 -1.93
CA PHE A 98 13.85 22.27 -1.51
C PHE A 98 14.37 22.89 -0.19
N MET A 99 14.18 24.20 0.02
CA MET A 99 14.55 24.85 1.29
C MET A 99 13.77 24.30 2.49
N GLN A 100 12.49 23.97 2.31
CA GLN A 100 11.63 23.46 3.37
C GLN A 100 12.01 22.01 3.73
N GLN A 101 12.47 21.22 2.76
CA GLN A 101 13.00 19.87 3.00
C GLN A 101 14.31 19.86 3.80
N MET A 102 15.17 20.88 3.65
CA MET A 102 16.45 20.95 4.38
C MET A 102 16.31 21.56 5.77
N LEU A 103 15.43 22.55 5.94
CA LEU A 103 15.32 23.33 7.18
C LEU A 103 14.31 22.74 8.18
N ASN A 104 13.31 21.98 7.72
CA ASN A 104 12.32 21.37 8.61
C ASN A 104 12.79 20.02 9.14
N LYS A 105 13.00 19.93 10.46
CA LYS A 105 13.41 18.69 11.14
C LYS A 105 12.39 17.55 10.92
N ASP A 106 11.10 17.85 10.97
CA ASP A 106 10.03 16.85 10.83
C ASP A 106 10.02 16.21 9.45
N GLU A 107 10.25 17.00 8.39
CA GLU A 107 10.39 16.51 7.02
C GLU A 107 11.60 15.58 6.88
N ARG A 108 12.72 15.90 7.55
CA ARG A 108 13.91 15.06 7.53
C ARG A 108 13.69 13.74 8.27
N ASP A 109 13.04 13.78 9.43
CA ASP A 109 12.77 12.58 10.23
C ASP A 109 11.77 11.68 9.51
N LYS A 110 10.72 12.25 8.89
CA LYS A 110 9.79 11.53 8.02
C LYS A 110 10.48 10.88 6.82
N ARG A 111 11.42 11.59 6.19
CA ARG A 111 12.21 11.05 5.07
C ARG A 111 13.05 9.85 5.51
N LYS A 112 13.78 9.97 6.62
CA LYS A 112 14.58 8.87 7.19
C LYS A 112 13.70 7.67 7.51
N TYR A 113 12.54 7.90 8.13
CA TYR A 113 11.56 6.85 8.42
C TYR A 113 11.21 6.07 7.14
N TYR A 114 10.84 6.74 6.05
CA TYR A 114 10.48 6.05 4.82
C TYR A 114 11.67 5.41 4.08
N GLU A 115 12.88 5.96 4.20
CA GLU A 115 14.11 5.31 3.71
C GLU A 115 14.37 3.99 4.47
N ASP A 116 14.15 3.98 5.78
CA ASP A 116 14.24 2.77 6.61
C ASP A 116 13.18 1.73 6.26
N ILE A 117 11.92 2.16 6.05
CA ILE A 117 10.85 1.27 5.58
C ILE A 117 11.23 0.65 4.24
N GLN A 118 11.72 1.42 3.28
CA GLN A 118 12.13 0.89 1.97
C GLN A 118 13.26 -0.13 2.06
N ARG A 119 14.24 0.11 2.94
CA ARG A 119 15.32 -0.85 3.18
C ARG A 119 14.77 -2.18 3.72
N LYS A 120 13.95 -2.12 4.77
CA LYS A 120 13.34 -3.31 5.37
C LYS A 120 12.44 -4.06 4.38
N LEU A 121 11.66 -3.35 3.56
CA LEU A 121 10.84 -3.97 2.51
C LEU A 121 11.68 -4.71 1.47
N ARG A 122 12.84 -4.17 1.07
CA ARG A 122 13.77 -4.87 0.16
C ARG A 122 14.36 -6.13 0.79
N GLU A 123 14.72 -6.06 2.07
CA GLU A 123 15.20 -7.23 2.81
C GLU A 123 14.11 -8.32 2.88
N LEU A 124 12.85 -7.95 3.14
CA LEU A 124 11.73 -8.88 3.12
C LEU A 124 11.48 -9.50 1.74
N ASP A 125 11.58 -8.72 0.67
CA ASP A 125 11.41 -9.20 -0.71
C ASP A 125 12.48 -10.24 -1.07
N ALA A 126 13.73 -9.97 -0.67
CA ALA A 126 14.86 -10.89 -0.87
C ALA A 126 14.71 -12.19 -0.07
N VAL A 127 14.19 -12.12 1.16
CA VAL A 127 13.93 -13.31 2.01
C VAL A 127 12.72 -14.10 1.51
N GLY A 128 11.67 -13.42 1.02
CA GLY A 128 10.46 -14.04 0.49
C GLY A 128 10.73 -14.92 -0.74
N PHE A 129 11.66 -14.52 -1.61
CA PHE A 129 12.05 -15.29 -2.79
C PHE A 129 12.66 -16.66 -2.47
N VAL A 130 13.31 -16.81 -1.31
CA VAL A 130 13.98 -18.05 -0.89
C VAL A 130 12.99 -19.10 -0.35
N ARG A 131 11.74 -18.71 -0.06
CA ARG A 131 10.72 -19.58 0.55
C ARG A 131 9.62 -20.06 -0.41
N THR A 132 9.76 -19.78 -1.70
CA THR A 132 8.92 -20.31 -2.80
C THR A 132 9.64 -21.41 -3.53
#